data_AF-A0A8C5JNW1-F1
#
_entry.id   AF-A0A8C5JNW1-F1
#
_cell.length_a   1.000
_cell.length_b   1.000
_cell.length_c   1.000
_cell.angle_alpha   90.00
_cell.angle_beta   90.00
_cell.angle_gamma   90.00
#
_symmetry.space_group_name_H-M   'P 1'
#
loop_
_entity.id
_entity.type
_entity.pdbx_description
1 polymer ?
#
loop_
_entity_poly.entity_id
_entity_poly.type
_entity_poly.pdbx_seq_one_letter_code
_entity_poly.pdbx_strand_id
1 'polypeptide(L)'
;MAAPLRRALLGPGLARSRLLEPVPVPVRPYRADPLRRRPGPAPTDPEDLRAAARRFGRLGEASGVPVWRLWPSPEQLREAEAEEREWDPPLREVEAVLEQREREEAQRRKERAELVSRSLAAMPARVAAWRRDREAARERARAEAARRQRLLAEAGLGALPRPGTPARGSARAQELLEDLEKQRRREEKKRRRQEREEAARSALAAAEAAAAARPLPGTGPESAPRPTGGTPRPTGGAS
;
A
#
# COMPACT_ATOMS: atom_id res chain seq x y z
N MET A 1 -36.17 47.67 19.29
CA MET A 1 -35.49 48.51 20.30
C MET A 1 -36.08 49.91 20.21
N ALA A 2 -37.07 50.18 21.06
CA ALA A 2 -37.87 51.40 21.06
C ALA A 2 -37.16 52.50 21.86
N ALA A 3 -37.16 53.73 21.34
CA ALA A 3 -36.65 54.90 22.05
C ALA A 3 -37.76 55.48 22.95
N PRO A 4 -37.49 55.79 24.23
CA PRO A 4 -38.46 56.50 25.04
C PRO A 4 -38.32 58.03 24.88
N LEU A 5 -39.44 58.62 24.49
CA LEU A 5 -39.77 60.04 24.62
C LEU A 5 -39.63 60.48 26.09
N ARG A 6 -39.03 61.64 26.35
CA ARG A 6 -39.28 62.38 27.58
C ARG A 6 -39.64 63.83 27.32
N ARG A 7 -40.69 64.19 28.05
CA ARG A 7 -41.58 65.34 27.98
C ARG A 7 -40.99 66.51 28.78
N ALA A 8 -41.32 67.72 28.35
CA ALA A 8 -40.95 68.98 28.98
C ALA A 8 -41.50 69.13 30.42
N LEU A 9 -40.78 69.92 31.23
CA LEU A 9 -41.33 70.65 32.36
C LEU A 9 -40.76 72.09 32.35
N LEU A 10 -41.66 73.04 32.20
CA LEU A 10 -41.47 74.47 32.47
C LEU A 10 -41.64 74.71 33.98
N GLY A 11 -40.84 75.61 34.53
CA GLY A 11 -41.02 76.20 35.86
C GLY A 11 -40.43 77.61 35.87
N PRO A 12 -41.21 78.67 36.18
CA PRO A 12 -40.80 80.07 36.04
C PRO A 12 -40.20 80.61 37.35
N GLY A 13 -39.27 81.58 37.24
CA GLY A 13 -38.64 82.22 38.39
C GLY A 13 -38.07 83.59 38.04
N LEU A 14 -38.68 84.62 38.61
CA LEU A 14 -38.51 86.06 38.38
C LEU A 14 -37.10 86.64 38.63
N ALA A 15 -36.75 87.56 37.73
CA ALA A 15 -36.18 88.89 37.96
C ALA A 15 -34.85 89.04 38.72
N ARG A 16 -33.85 89.61 38.01
CA ARG A 16 -33.15 90.81 38.49
C ARG A 16 -32.47 91.56 37.34
N SER A 17 -32.99 92.76 37.13
CA SER A 17 -32.38 93.93 36.52
C SER A 17 -30.86 94.04 36.68
N ARG A 18 -30.18 94.26 35.55
CA ARG A 18 -29.17 95.31 35.35
C ARG A 18 -28.93 95.42 33.85
N LEU A 19 -29.29 96.57 33.29
CA LEU A 19 -28.92 96.97 31.94
C LEU A 19 -27.38 97.12 31.92
N LEU A 20 -26.70 96.07 31.46
CA LEU A 20 -25.38 96.19 30.87
C LEU A 20 -25.63 96.23 29.38
N GLU A 21 -25.24 97.33 28.73
CA GLU A 21 -25.28 97.40 27.28
C GLU A 21 -24.49 96.22 26.68
N PRO A 22 -25.10 95.43 25.77
CA PRO A 22 -24.38 94.38 25.08
C PRO A 22 -23.43 95.03 24.08
N VAL A 23 -22.12 94.98 24.37
CA VAL A 23 -21.10 95.20 23.35
C VAL A 23 -21.33 94.15 22.25
N PRO A 24 -21.55 94.55 20.98
CA PRO A 24 -21.82 93.59 19.92
C PRO A 24 -20.56 92.75 19.68
N VAL A 25 -20.59 91.49 20.11
CA VAL A 25 -19.59 90.50 19.72
C VAL A 25 -19.81 90.22 18.23
N PRO A 26 -18.80 90.36 17.35
CA PRO A 26 -19.00 90.10 15.93
C PRO A 26 -19.35 88.63 15.74
N VAL A 27 -20.57 88.36 15.26
CA VAL A 27 -21.02 87.02 14.86
C VAL A 27 -20.17 86.62 13.65
N ARG A 28 -19.12 85.82 13.89
CA ARG A 28 -18.37 85.21 12.80
C ARG A 28 -19.33 84.29 12.04
N PRO A 29 -19.49 84.44 10.71
CA PRO A 29 -20.29 83.50 9.94
C PRO A 29 -19.63 82.13 10.07
N TYR A 30 -20.36 81.13 10.56
CA TYR A 30 -19.91 79.75 10.61
C TYR A 30 -19.81 79.23 9.16
N ARG A 31 -18.63 79.38 8.55
CA ARG A 31 -18.30 78.69 7.30
C ARG A 31 -17.81 77.30 7.66
N ALA A 32 -18.64 76.29 7.41
CA ALA A 32 -18.19 74.91 7.48
C ALA A 32 -17.07 74.69 6.47
N ASP A 33 -16.04 73.96 6.87
CA ASP A 33 -14.98 73.56 5.95
C ASP A 33 -15.55 72.77 4.78
N PRO A 34 -15.01 72.94 3.56
CA PRO A 34 -15.50 72.22 2.40
C PRO A 34 -15.41 70.70 2.64
N LEU A 35 -16.47 69.98 2.25
CA LEU A 35 -16.50 68.53 2.33
C LEU A 35 -15.29 67.94 1.60
N ARG A 36 -14.50 67.13 2.30
CA ARG A 36 -13.34 66.44 1.72
C ARG A 36 -13.83 65.48 0.64
N ARG A 37 -13.71 65.89 -0.63
CA ARG A 37 -13.93 65.01 -1.77
C ARG A 37 -12.76 64.04 -1.83
N ARG A 38 -13.06 62.76 -2.08
CA ARG A 38 -12.03 61.75 -2.23
C ARG A 38 -11.17 62.12 -3.45
N PRO A 39 -9.83 62.22 -3.32
CA PRO A 39 -8.98 62.48 -4.46
C PRO A 39 -9.16 61.37 -5.49
N GLY A 40 -8.97 61.70 -6.78
CA GLY A 40 -8.96 60.73 -7.87
C GLY A 40 -7.93 59.62 -7.63
N PRO A 41 -8.04 58.49 -8.35
CA PRO A 41 -7.11 57.37 -8.19
C PRO A 41 -5.66 57.84 -8.38
N ALA A 42 -4.78 57.40 -7.47
CA ALA A 42 -3.36 57.71 -7.55
C ALA A 42 -2.76 57.23 -8.88
N PRO A 43 -1.75 57.92 -9.45
CA PRO A 43 -1.03 57.41 -10.61
C PRO A 43 -0.51 56.01 -10.28
N THR A 44 -0.85 55.05 -11.13
CA THR A 44 -0.38 53.67 -11.07
C THR A 44 0.48 53.48 -12.30
N ASP A 45 1.46 52.57 -12.22
CA ASP A 45 2.34 52.28 -13.34
C ASP A 45 1.51 52.02 -14.61
N PRO A 46 1.78 52.75 -15.70
CA PRO A 46 1.00 52.65 -16.94
C PRO A 46 1.14 51.28 -17.61
N GLU A 47 2.14 50.48 -17.17
CA GLU A 47 2.42 49.13 -17.64
C GLU A 47 1.73 48.03 -16.82
N ASP A 48 1.14 48.35 -15.67
CA ASP A 48 0.39 47.36 -14.88
C ASP A 48 -0.99 47.10 -15.50
N LEU A 49 -1.09 46.02 -16.29
CA LEU A 49 -2.33 45.55 -16.91
C LEU A 49 -3.45 45.29 -15.88
N ARG A 50 -3.10 44.85 -14.66
CA ARG A 50 -4.08 44.57 -13.62
C ARG A 50 -4.68 45.85 -13.05
N ALA A 51 -3.86 46.88 -12.86
CA ALA A 51 -4.35 48.20 -12.46
C ALA A 51 -5.19 48.85 -13.57
N ALA A 52 -4.78 48.70 -14.83
CA ALA A 52 -5.54 49.18 -15.98
C ALA A 52 -6.92 48.50 -16.08
N ALA A 53 -6.99 47.17 -15.95
CA ALA A 53 -8.24 46.42 -15.92
C ALA A 53 -9.15 46.82 -14.75
N ARG A 54 -8.58 47.06 -13.56
CA ARG A 54 -9.34 47.54 -12.39
C ARG A 54 -9.93 48.93 -12.59
N ARG A 55 -9.22 49.82 -13.29
CA ARG A 55 -9.73 51.16 -13.63
C ARG A 55 -10.82 51.09 -14.68
N PHE A 56 -10.61 50.29 -15.72
CA PHE A 56 -11.61 50.05 -16.75
C PHE A 56 -12.90 49.43 -16.17
N GLY A 57 -12.78 48.45 -15.27
CA GLY A 57 -13.96 47.89 -14.58
C GLY A 57 -14.72 48.87 -13.67
N ARG A 58 -14.08 49.96 -13.21
CA ARG A 58 -14.70 50.97 -12.35
C ARG A 58 -15.28 52.16 -13.11
N LEU A 59 -14.61 52.60 -14.16
CA LEU A 59 -14.90 53.83 -14.88
C LEU A 59 -15.36 53.57 -16.33
N GLY A 60 -15.31 52.31 -16.79
CA GLY A 60 -15.60 51.94 -18.17
C GLY A 60 -14.64 52.59 -19.15
N GLU A 61 -15.18 52.99 -20.30
CA GLU A 61 -14.44 53.72 -21.35
C GLU A 61 -13.90 55.08 -20.90
N ALA A 62 -14.50 55.70 -19.88
CA ALA A 62 -14.01 56.95 -19.31
C ALA A 62 -12.65 56.81 -18.61
N SER A 63 -12.18 55.57 -18.40
CA SER A 63 -10.82 55.29 -17.92
C SER A 63 -9.74 55.54 -18.99
N GLY A 64 -10.11 55.64 -20.27
CA GLY A 64 -9.17 55.80 -21.39
C GLY A 64 -8.29 54.58 -21.66
N VAL A 65 -8.53 53.44 -21.01
CA VAL A 65 -7.79 52.20 -21.23
C VAL A 65 -8.31 51.52 -22.49
N PRO A 66 -7.45 51.21 -23.49
CA PRO A 66 -7.89 50.51 -24.69
C PRO A 66 -8.31 49.07 -24.37
N VAL A 67 -9.49 48.66 -24.86
CA VAL A 67 -10.10 47.35 -24.55
C VAL A 67 -9.22 46.17 -24.99
N TRP A 68 -8.54 46.28 -26.13
CA TRP A 68 -7.68 45.22 -26.66
C TRP A 68 -6.48 44.91 -25.75
N ARG A 69 -6.04 45.87 -24.91
CA ARG A 69 -4.93 45.69 -23.95
C ARG A 69 -5.35 44.89 -22.71
N LEU A 70 -6.65 44.71 -22.49
CA LEU A 70 -7.19 43.93 -21.37
C LEU A 70 -7.13 42.42 -21.63
N TRP A 71 -7.09 42.02 -22.90
CA TRP A 71 -6.95 40.63 -23.28
C TRP A 71 -5.48 40.19 -23.17
N PRO A 72 -5.21 38.92 -22.83
CA PRO A 72 -3.85 38.38 -22.79
C PRO A 72 -3.12 38.61 -24.12
N SER A 73 -1.81 38.80 -24.05
CA SER A 73 -0.99 38.80 -25.26
C SER A 73 -1.00 37.40 -25.91
N PRO A 74 -0.72 37.28 -27.22
CA PRO A 74 -0.65 35.97 -27.88
C PRO A 74 0.35 35.00 -27.25
N GLU A 75 1.40 35.51 -26.60
CA GLU A 75 2.38 34.71 -25.86
C GLU A 75 1.78 34.19 -24.55
N GLN A 76 1.16 35.07 -23.76
CA GLN A 76 0.47 34.69 -22.52
C GLN A 76 -0.67 33.69 -22.76
N LEU A 77 -1.38 33.82 -23.88
CA LEU A 77 -2.43 32.87 -24.27
C LEU A 77 -1.84 31.48 -24.56
N ARG A 78 -0.70 31.41 -25.25
CA ARG A 78 -0.03 30.13 -25.53
C ARG A 78 0.51 29.47 -24.27
N GLU A 79 1.06 30.26 -23.35
CA GLU A 79 1.50 29.78 -22.03
C GLU A 79 0.31 29.22 -21.25
N ALA A 80 -0.80 29.97 -21.18
CA ALA A 80 -2.02 29.52 -20.51
C ALA A 80 -2.61 28.24 -21.15
N GLU A 81 -2.67 28.15 -22.48
CA GLU A 81 -3.13 26.94 -23.18
C GLU A 81 -2.19 25.74 -22.94
N ALA A 82 -0.89 25.97 -22.80
CA ALA A 82 0.08 24.91 -22.50
C ALA A 82 -0.09 24.40 -21.06
N GLU A 83 -0.26 25.31 -20.10
CA GLU A 83 -0.56 24.97 -18.71
C GLU A 83 -1.89 24.21 -18.58
N GLU A 84 -2.96 24.68 -19.24
CA GLU A 84 -4.25 23.99 -19.25
C GLU A 84 -4.12 22.58 -19.83
N ARG A 85 -3.38 22.38 -20.91
CA ARG A 85 -3.18 21.03 -21.47
C ARG A 85 -2.38 20.10 -20.57
N GLU A 86 -1.45 20.64 -19.78
CA GLU A 86 -0.65 19.85 -18.85
C GLU A 86 -1.44 19.46 -17.60
N TRP A 87 -2.23 20.39 -17.06
CA TRP A 87 -2.95 20.19 -15.81
C TRP A 87 -4.39 19.68 -15.96
N ASP A 88 -5.07 20.08 -17.04
CA ASP A 88 -6.46 19.77 -17.33
C ASP A 88 -6.59 18.96 -18.64
N PRO A 89 -6.32 17.64 -18.59
CA PRO A 89 -6.42 16.78 -19.77
C PRO A 89 -7.86 16.76 -20.32
N PRO A 90 -8.04 16.49 -21.62
CA PRO A 90 -9.35 16.40 -22.21
C PRO A 90 -10.15 15.24 -21.61
N LEU A 91 -11.47 15.41 -21.49
CA LEU A 91 -12.38 14.43 -20.88
C LEU A 91 -12.21 13.02 -21.46
N ARG A 92 -11.94 12.90 -22.76
CA ARG A 92 -11.73 11.61 -23.44
C ARG A 92 -10.54 10.84 -22.91
N GLU A 93 -9.45 11.51 -22.57
CA GLU A 93 -8.26 10.86 -22.00
C GLU A 93 -8.55 10.39 -20.58
N VAL A 94 -9.27 11.19 -19.80
CA VAL A 94 -9.71 10.82 -18.45
C VAL A 94 -10.64 9.60 -18.49
N GLU A 95 -11.62 9.57 -19.40
CA GLU A 95 -12.51 8.43 -19.63
C GLU A 95 -11.71 7.16 -19.97
N ALA A 96 -10.75 7.25 -20.90
CA ALA A 96 -9.93 6.10 -21.30
C ALA A 96 -9.08 5.54 -20.13
N VAL A 97 -8.48 6.41 -19.32
CA VAL A 97 -7.71 5.99 -18.13
C VAL A 97 -8.61 5.31 -17.10
N LEU A 98 -9.81 5.84 -16.87
CA LEU A 98 -10.78 5.24 -15.95
C LEU A 98 -11.23 3.87 -16.45
N GLU A 99 -11.61 3.74 -17.72
CA GLU A 99 -11.98 2.45 -18.31
C GLU A 99 -10.86 1.42 -18.20
N GLN A 100 -9.60 1.83 -18.43
CA GLN A 100 -8.46 0.94 -18.26
C GLN A 100 -8.33 0.46 -16.81
N ARG A 101 -8.40 1.38 -15.85
CA ARG A 101 -8.33 1.05 -14.41
C ARG A 101 -9.45 0.11 -14.00
N GLU A 102 -10.68 0.34 -14.47
CA GLU A 102 -11.83 -0.52 -14.18
C GLU A 102 -11.63 -1.93 -14.75
N ARG A 103 -11.08 -2.07 -15.96
CA ARG A 103 -10.76 -3.37 -16.56
C ARG A 103 -9.71 -4.13 -15.75
N GLU A 104 -8.64 -3.45 -15.34
CA GLU A 104 -7.58 -4.04 -14.52
C GLU A 104 -8.11 -4.47 -13.15
N GLU A 105 -8.94 -3.64 -12.50
CA GLU A 105 -9.61 -4.01 -11.26
C GLU A 105 -10.54 -5.21 -11.42
N ALA A 106 -11.33 -5.23 -12.50
CA ALA A 106 -12.23 -6.34 -12.80
C ALA A 106 -11.45 -7.64 -13.01
N GLN A 107 -10.31 -7.59 -13.70
CA GLN A 107 -9.42 -8.75 -13.86
C GLN A 107 -8.88 -9.23 -12.51
N ARG A 108 -8.34 -8.33 -11.69
CA ARG A 108 -7.83 -8.68 -10.35
C ARG A 108 -8.92 -9.28 -9.46
N ARG A 109 -10.15 -8.77 -9.53
CA ARG A 109 -11.30 -9.32 -8.79
C ARG A 109 -11.64 -10.73 -9.27
N LYS A 110 -11.62 -10.98 -10.58
CA LYS A 110 -11.85 -12.32 -11.15
C LYS A 110 -10.76 -13.31 -10.73
N GLU A 111 -9.49 -12.95 -10.88
CA GLU A 111 -8.36 -13.80 -10.47
C GLU A 111 -8.43 -14.14 -8.97
N ARG A 112 -8.73 -13.15 -8.13
CA ARG A 112 -8.91 -13.38 -6.69
C ARG A 112 -10.08 -14.32 -6.42
N ALA A 113 -11.21 -14.14 -7.10
CA ALA A 113 -12.37 -15.01 -6.95
C ALA A 113 -12.06 -16.45 -7.39
N GLU A 114 -11.30 -16.64 -8.47
CA GLU A 114 -10.85 -17.95 -8.94
C GLU A 114 -9.89 -18.64 -7.97
N LEU A 115 -8.95 -17.88 -7.38
CA LEU A 115 -8.05 -18.42 -6.36
C LEU A 115 -8.83 -18.85 -5.11
N VAL A 116 -9.81 -18.06 -4.68
CA VAL A 116 -10.69 -18.39 -3.57
C VAL A 116 -11.53 -19.63 -3.91
N SER A 117 -12.13 -19.71 -5.10
CA SER A 117 -12.96 -20.86 -5.49
C SER A 117 -12.14 -22.15 -5.55
N ARG A 118 -10.94 -22.13 -6.13
CA ARG A 118 -10.01 -23.27 -6.13
C ARG A 118 -9.62 -23.68 -4.71
N SER A 119 -9.32 -22.71 -3.86
CA SER A 119 -8.95 -22.97 -2.46
C SER A 119 -10.10 -23.56 -1.65
N LEU A 120 -11.31 -23.04 -1.85
CA LEU A 120 -12.53 -23.56 -1.23
C LEU A 120 -12.86 -24.97 -1.74
N ALA A 121 -12.69 -25.25 -3.03
CA ALA A 121 -12.87 -26.59 -3.58
C ALA A 121 -11.87 -27.61 -3.00
N ALA A 122 -10.62 -27.21 -2.75
CA ALA A 122 -9.60 -28.06 -2.14
C ALA A 122 -9.75 -28.21 -0.60
N MET A 123 -10.50 -27.31 0.05
CA MET A 123 -10.60 -27.26 1.51
C MET A 123 -11.21 -28.53 2.13
N PRO A 124 -12.32 -29.11 1.64
CA PRO A 124 -12.89 -30.34 2.19
C PRO A 124 -11.90 -31.51 2.22
N ALA A 125 -11.12 -31.69 1.15
CA ALA A 125 -10.10 -32.74 1.07
C ALA A 125 -8.98 -32.50 2.10
N ARG A 126 -8.53 -31.25 2.26
CA ARG A 126 -7.53 -30.87 3.28
C ARG A 126 -8.05 -31.09 4.71
N VAL A 127 -9.31 -30.76 4.99
CA VAL A 127 -9.92 -31.01 6.30
C VAL A 127 -10.04 -32.51 6.58
N ALA A 128 -10.40 -33.31 5.57
CA ALA A 128 -10.45 -34.77 5.72
C ALA A 128 -9.06 -35.36 6.03
N ALA A 129 -8.02 -34.92 5.31
CA ALA A 129 -6.65 -35.32 5.59
C ALA A 129 -6.22 -34.95 7.02
N TRP A 130 -6.48 -33.71 7.44
CA TRP A 130 -6.16 -33.27 8.80
C TRP A 130 -6.88 -34.08 9.89
N ARG A 131 -8.16 -34.44 9.67
CA ARG A 131 -8.90 -35.30 10.61
C ARG A 131 -8.27 -36.68 10.72
N ARG A 132 -7.90 -37.29 9.60
CA ARG A 132 -7.20 -38.59 9.56
C ARG A 132 -5.87 -38.51 10.28
N ASP A 133 -5.08 -37.48 10.03
CA ASP A 133 -3.78 -37.28 10.70
C ASP A 133 -3.95 -37.13 12.21
N ARG A 134 -5.00 -36.42 12.64
CA ARG A 134 -5.32 -36.24 14.06
C ARG A 134 -5.75 -37.55 14.72
N GLU A 135 -6.52 -38.38 14.03
CA GLU A 135 -6.90 -39.72 14.50
C GLU A 135 -5.68 -40.64 14.58
N ALA A 136 -4.87 -40.69 13.52
CA ALA A 136 -3.62 -41.46 13.50
C ALA A 136 -2.66 -41.02 14.62
N ALA A 137 -2.54 -39.72 14.88
CA ALA A 137 -1.74 -39.21 15.99
C ALA A 137 -2.29 -39.64 17.36
N ARG A 138 -3.62 -39.66 17.53
CA ARG A 138 -4.27 -40.16 18.74
C ARG A 138 -4.05 -41.66 18.93
N GLU A 139 -4.15 -42.44 17.87
CA GLU A 139 -3.88 -43.88 17.91
C GLU A 139 -2.42 -44.18 18.24
N ARG A 140 -1.46 -43.46 17.64
CA ARG A 140 -0.04 -43.55 17.98
C ARG A 140 0.20 -43.20 19.46
N ALA A 141 -0.40 -42.12 19.95
CA ALA A 141 -0.29 -41.75 21.36
C ALA A 141 -0.88 -42.82 22.30
N ARG A 142 -2.02 -43.44 21.93
CA ARG A 142 -2.61 -44.57 22.68
C ARG A 142 -1.72 -45.80 22.65
N ALA A 143 -1.15 -46.15 21.49
CA ALA A 143 -0.25 -47.27 21.33
C ALA A 143 1.06 -47.06 22.12
N GLU A 144 1.60 -45.84 22.11
CA GLU A 144 2.75 -45.47 22.93
C GLU A 144 2.43 -45.51 24.42
N ALA A 145 1.27 -45.01 24.85
CA ALA A 145 0.83 -45.10 26.23
C ALA A 145 0.66 -46.55 26.68
N ALA A 146 0.00 -47.40 25.87
CA ALA A 146 -0.15 -48.83 26.14
C ALA A 146 1.21 -49.54 26.19
N ARG A 147 2.13 -49.20 25.27
CA ARG A 147 3.50 -49.74 25.28
C ARG A 147 4.25 -49.32 26.54
N ARG A 148 4.16 -48.05 26.96
CA ARG A 148 4.75 -47.57 28.20
C ARG A 148 4.16 -48.29 29.41
N GLN A 149 2.84 -48.51 29.44
CA GLN A 149 2.19 -49.28 30.51
C GLN A 149 2.68 -50.73 30.58
N ARG A 150 2.83 -51.41 29.43
CA ARG A 150 3.39 -52.78 29.38
C ARG A 150 4.81 -52.82 29.95
N LEU A 151 5.68 -51.89 29.55
CA LEU A 151 7.06 -51.80 30.03
C LEU A 151 7.13 -51.52 31.54
N LEU A 152 6.23 -50.69 32.07
CA LEU A 152 6.14 -50.45 33.52
C LEU A 152 5.70 -51.69 34.30
N ALA A 153 4.78 -52.47 33.73
CA ALA A 153 4.34 -53.73 34.32
C ALA A 153 5.45 -54.78 34.33
N GLU A 154 6.20 -54.92 33.22
CA GLU A 154 7.38 -55.80 33.12
C GLU A 154 8.48 -55.41 34.12
N ALA A 155 8.67 -54.11 34.36
CA ALA A 155 9.62 -53.60 35.36
C ALA A 155 9.12 -53.73 36.81
N GLY A 156 7.90 -54.20 37.05
CA GLY A 156 7.29 -54.30 38.38
C GLY A 156 6.98 -52.96 39.05
N LEU A 157 7.00 -51.86 38.30
CA LEU A 157 6.88 -50.48 38.82
C LEU A 157 5.42 -49.96 38.93
N GLY A 158 4.43 -50.80 38.62
CA GLY A 158 3.01 -50.47 38.73
C GLY A 158 2.51 -49.49 37.65
N ALA A 159 1.31 -48.93 37.83
CA ALA A 159 0.69 -48.02 36.88
C ALA A 159 1.39 -46.64 36.82
N LEU A 160 1.30 -45.96 35.66
CA LEU A 160 1.80 -44.59 35.51
C LEU A 160 1.16 -43.64 36.55
N PRO A 161 1.93 -42.69 37.12
CA PRO A 161 1.37 -41.64 37.97
C PRO A 161 0.34 -40.81 37.23
N ARG A 162 -0.69 -40.36 37.96
CA ARG A 162 -1.67 -39.39 37.45
C ARG A 162 -0.97 -38.04 37.19
N PRO A 163 -1.39 -37.27 36.16
CA PRO A 163 -0.85 -35.93 35.94
C PRO A 163 -0.94 -35.09 37.23
N GLY A 164 0.18 -34.55 37.69
CA GLY A 164 0.27 -33.73 38.91
C GLY A 164 0.79 -34.45 40.17
N THR A 165 1.06 -35.75 40.12
CA THR A 165 1.69 -36.48 41.25
C THR A 165 3.03 -37.10 40.84
N PRO A 166 4.12 -36.91 41.60
CA PRO A 166 5.38 -37.59 41.32
C PRO A 166 5.26 -39.08 41.70
N ALA A 167 5.48 -40.01 40.76
CA ALA A 167 5.58 -41.43 41.12
C ALA A 167 6.95 -41.73 41.73
N ARG A 168 6.98 -42.46 42.84
CA ARG A 168 8.21 -43.02 43.42
C ARG A 168 8.93 -44.02 42.50
N GLY A 169 8.28 -44.51 41.44
CA GLY A 169 8.85 -45.39 40.41
C GLY A 169 9.15 -44.72 39.06
N SER A 170 8.90 -43.42 38.88
CA SER A 170 9.03 -42.79 37.55
C SER A 170 10.48 -42.64 37.07
N ALA A 171 11.46 -42.48 37.98
CA ALA A 171 12.86 -42.28 37.58
C ALA A 171 13.47 -43.54 36.93
N ARG A 172 13.35 -44.71 37.58
CA ARG A 172 13.82 -45.99 37.01
C ARG A 172 13.08 -46.35 35.71
N ALA A 173 11.81 -46.02 35.62
CA ALA A 173 11.02 -46.20 34.40
C ALA A 173 11.45 -45.26 33.25
N GLN A 174 11.79 -44.01 33.57
CA GLN A 174 12.30 -43.03 32.60
C GLN A 174 13.67 -43.47 32.07
N GLU A 175 14.57 -43.94 32.94
CA GLU A 175 15.88 -44.50 32.54
C GLU A 175 15.72 -45.68 31.56
N LEU A 176 14.80 -46.62 31.83
CA LEU A 176 14.52 -47.74 30.94
C LEU A 176 13.95 -47.31 29.57
N LEU A 177 13.08 -46.30 29.55
CA LEU A 177 12.56 -45.73 28.30
C LEU A 177 13.67 -45.06 27.48
N GLU A 178 14.54 -44.29 28.13
CA GLU A 178 15.69 -43.64 27.51
C GLU A 178 16.70 -44.64 26.94
N ASP A 179 16.95 -45.75 27.63
CA ASP A 179 17.86 -46.78 27.16
C ASP A 179 17.33 -47.53 25.94
N LEU A 180 16.02 -47.78 25.87
CA LEU A 180 15.37 -48.32 24.67
C LEU A 180 15.36 -47.31 23.51
N GLU A 181 15.21 -46.01 23.77
CA GLU A 181 15.37 -44.97 22.74
C GLU A 181 16.80 -44.91 22.20
N LYS A 182 17.81 -45.03 23.08
CA LYS A 182 19.23 -45.13 22.67
C LYS A 182 19.47 -46.39 21.82
N GLN A 183 18.89 -47.53 22.20
CA GLN A 183 18.99 -48.77 21.41
C GLN A 183 18.35 -48.62 20.02
N ARG A 184 17.14 -48.06 19.94
CA ARG A 184 16.46 -47.80 18.65
C ARG A 184 17.24 -46.84 17.77
N ARG A 185 17.77 -45.75 18.32
CA ARG A 185 18.63 -44.80 17.58
C ARG A 185 19.91 -45.47 17.06
N ARG A 186 20.48 -46.43 17.82
CA ARG A 186 21.65 -47.21 17.38
C ARG A 186 21.28 -48.18 16.25
N GLU A 187 20.14 -48.85 16.34
CA GLU A 187 19.63 -49.75 15.29
C GLU A 187 19.29 -49.00 14.01
N GLU A 188 18.63 -47.85 14.11
CA GLU A 188 18.31 -47.01 12.95
C GLU A 188 19.57 -46.48 12.26
N LYS A 189 20.58 -46.04 13.04
CA LYS A 189 21.89 -45.66 12.50
C LYS A 189 22.58 -46.84 11.78
N LYS A 190 22.48 -48.05 12.33
CA LYS A 190 23.02 -49.26 11.70
C LYS A 190 22.28 -49.60 10.41
N ARG A 191 20.95 -49.57 10.40
CA ARG A 191 20.13 -49.79 9.20
C ARG A 191 20.41 -48.75 8.11
N ARG A 192 20.45 -47.47 8.47
CA ARG A 192 20.81 -46.39 7.52
C ARG A 192 22.22 -46.54 6.97
N ARG A 193 23.16 -47.09 7.74
CA ARG A 193 24.52 -47.39 7.28
C ARG A 193 24.51 -48.60 6.33
N GLN A 194 23.76 -49.65 6.65
CA GLN A 194 23.58 -50.81 5.79
C GLN A 194 22.92 -50.43 4.46
N GLU A 195 21.84 -49.64 4.47
CA GLU A 195 21.19 -49.12 3.26
C GLU A 195 22.14 -48.29 2.39
N ARG A 196 23.04 -47.51 3.01
CA ARG A 196 24.07 -46.75 2.28
C ARG A 196 25.14 -47.66 1.68
N GLU A 197 25.58 -48.67 2.43
CA GLU A 197 26.55 -49.67 1.97
C GLU A 197 25.94 -50.55 0.86
N GLU A 198 24.66 -50.90 0.95
CA GLU A 198 23.89 -51.61 -0.07
C GLU A 198 23.68 -50.75 -1.32
N ALA A 199 23.32 -49.47 -1.15
CA ALA A 199 23.21 -48.53 -2.27
C ALA A 199 24.56 -48.29 -2.96
N ALA A 200 25.66 -48.24 -2.20
CA ALA A 200 27.01 -48.14 -2.74
C ALA A 200 27.42 -49.43 -3.47
N ARG A 201 27.10 -50.60 -2.92
CA ARG A 201 27.33 -51.90 -3.58
C ARG A 201 26.49 -52.06 -4.84
N SER A 202 25.23 -51.63 -4.83
CA SER A 202 24.39 -51.65 -6.04
C SER A 202 24.86 -50.65 -7.08
N ALA A 203 25.36 -49.48 -6.67
CA ALA A 203 25.96 -48.50 -7.58
C ALA A 203 27.28 -49.00 -8.19
N LEU A 204 28.13 -49.69 -7.42
CA LEU A 204 29.36 -50.32 -7.92
C LEU A 204 29.05 -51.51 -8.84
N ALA A 205 28.09 -52.37 -8.48
CA ALA A 205 27.63 -53.45 -9.36
C ALA A 205 27.00 -52.92 -10.66
N ALA A 206 26.24 -51.82 -10.61
CA ALA A 206 25.72 -51.15 -11.80
C ALA A 206 26.85 -50.52 -12.64
N ALA A 207 27.90 -49.98 -12.02
CA ALA A 207 29.07 -49.45 -12.71
C ALA A 207 29.93 -50.55 -13.35
N GLU A 208 30.09 -51.71 -12.69
CA GLU A 208 30.78 -52.89 -13.22
C GLU A 208 29.99 -53.53 -14.36
N ALA A 209 28.65 -53.64 -14.24
CA ALA A 209 27.79 -54.06 -15.34
C ALA A 209 27.85 -53.08 -16.52
N ALA A 210 27.90 -51.77 -16.27
CA ALA A 210 28.09 -50.75 -17.31
C ALA A 210 29.49 -50.79 -17.93
N ALA A 211 30.53 -51.18 -17.17
CA ALA A 211 31.89 -51.36 -17.67
C ALA A 211 32.05 -52.66 -18.49
N ALA A 212 31.38 -53.74 -18.10
CA ALA A 212 31.33 -55.00 -18.86
C ALA A 212 30.51 -54.85 -20.15
N ALA A 213 29.51 -53.96 -20.16
CA ALA A 213 28.76 -53.58 -21.36
C ALA A 213 29.48 -52.53 -22.23
N ARG A 214 30.66 -52.05 -21.83
CA ARG A 214 31.44 -51.03 -22.56
C ARG A 214 32.36 -51.73 -23.58
N PRO A 215 32.16 -51.53 -24.90
CA PRO A 215 33.05 -52.13 -25.90
C PRO A 215 34.46 -51.51 -25.81
N LEU A 216 35.49 -52.35 -26.01
CA LEU A 216 36.92 -52.04 -25.88
C LEU A 216 37.37 -50.87 -26.80
N PRO A 217 38.15 -49.89 -26.30
CA PRO A 217 38.69 -48.81 -27.14
C PRO A 217 39.98 -49.28 -27.81
N GLY A 218 39.89 -49.66 -29.08
CA GLY A 218 41.04 -50.19 -29.81
C GLY A 218 40.80 -50.53 -31.28
N THR A 219 40.18 -49.64 -32.05
CA THR A 219 40.35 -49.58 -33.51
C THR A 219 40.43 -48.11 -33.92
N GLY A 220 41.58 -47.71 -34.44
CA GLY A 220 41.80 -46.39 -35.04
C GLY A 220 41.05 -46.19 -36.37
N PRO A 221 41.12 -44.98 -36.94
CA PRO A 221 40.13 -44.41 -37.84
C PRO A 221 40.45 -44.63 -39.33
N GLU A 222 39.44 -44.74 -40.19
CA GLU A 222 39.62 -44.61 -41.64
C GLU A 222 38.46 -43.85 -42.31
N SER A 223 38.86 -42.85 -43.11
CA SER A 223 38.14 -42.13 -44.18
C SER A 223 37.06 -41.06 -43.86
N ALA A 224 37.53 -39.80 -43.94
CA ALA A 224 37.02 -38.59 -44.64
C ALA A 224 35.75 -38.73 -45.55
N PRO A 225 35.02 -37.63 -45.93
CA PRO A 225 35.57 -36.29 -46.19
C PRO A 225 34.75 -35.05 -45.76
N ARG A 226 35.43 -33.90 -45.84
CA ARG A 226 34.91 -32.53 -45.67
C ARG A 226 33.82 -32.21 -46.70
N PRO A 227 32.93 -31.26 -46.38
CA PRO A 227 32.84 -30.11 -47.25
C PRO A 227 32.87 -28.76 -46.52
N THR A 228 33.36 -27.81 -47.29
CA THR A 228 33.61 -26.40 -47.02
C THR A 228 32.33 -25.57 -46.91
N GLY A 229 32.39 -24.56 -46.03
CA GLY A 229 31.98 -23.19 -46.36
C GLY A 229 30.52 -22.79 -46.09
N GLY A 230 30.37 -21.68 -45.38
CA GLY A 230 29.28 -20.73 -45.63
C GLY A 230 28.35 -20.46 -44.45
N THR A 231 28.73 -19.52 -43.58
CA THR A 231 27.76 -18.53 -43.07
C THR A 231 27.65 -17.43 -44.15
N PRO A 232 26.48 -16.81 -44.39
CA PRO A 232 25.93 -15.88 -43.40
C PRO A 232 24.38 -15.74 -43.33
N ARG A 233 23.95 -15.36 -42.10
CA ARG A 233 22.88 -14.43 -41.70
C ARG A 233 21.38 -14.63 -42.07
N PRO A 234 20.48 -14.04 -41.25
CA PRO A 234 19.06 -14.36 -41.19
C PRO A 234 18.16 -13.40 -41.97
N THR A 235 16.99 -13.90 -42.38
CA THR A 235 15.75 -13.18 -42.69
C THR A 235 14.64 -14.03 -42.03
N GLY A 236 13.64 -13.52 -41.29
CA GLY A 236 12.76 -12.39 -41.56
C GLY A 236 11.44 -12.93 -42.13
N GLY A 237 10.33 -12.81 -41.39
CA GLY A 237 8.95 -13.05 -41.86
C GLY A 237 8.26 -14.25 -41.19
N ALA A 238 7.32 -14.04 -40.27
CA ALA A 238 5.93 -13.64 -40.48
C ALA A 238 4.99 -14.83 -40.77
N SER A 239 4.12 -15.11 -39.81
CA SER A 239 2.72 -15.54 -39.97
C SER A 239 1.97 -15.19 -38.69
#